data_AF-A0A4R5QKN7-F1
#
_entry.id   AF-A0A4R5QKN7-F1
#
_cell.length_a   1.000
_cell.length_b   1.000
_cell.length_c   1.000
_cell.angle_alpha   90.00
_cell.angle_beta   90.00
_cell.angle_gamma   90.00
#
_symmetry.space_group_name_H-M   'P 1'
#
loop_
_entity.id
_entity.type
_entity.pdbx_description
1 polymer ?
#
loop_
_entity_poly.entity_id
_entity_poly.type
_entity_poly.pdbx_seq_one_letter_code
_entity_poly.pdbx_strand_id
1 'polypeptide(L)'
;MSAAAILASLLREALPEATVLDFGLPAGRVFPWWPGARCGIADPAALPPAEAALLRRFRLGPAGLPVCGLDAAADAALLAGAPAALGGVWPPLLVVEGAAPAALTPLLDAGAMLLQHGLTEAMAPPPGPPRGRIMLLGGSVSRIERWDLLLPAAQLGPVFGRMQAAAQPLAAALGGAAQWQIGGRTVMEQLASIGMLALGTEQLPPLRLPGAALAHDLPHLAAGPELPLGTARRLRLLLGALPARPAWLRLRLRGIDPDLGPGLFLDGLRLDAQLRPEGRDWLLEAPVGLRPDRAAVVGLALPERAPPGALLLGLEVGP
;
A
#
# COMPACT_ATOMS: atom_id res chain seq x y z
N MET A 1 -6.22 -10.71 -11.06
CA MET A 1 -6.00 -9.28 -10.81
C MET A 1 -6.07 -9.10 -9.30
N SER A 2 -5.11 -8.45 -8.64
CA SER A 2 -5.26 -8.19 -7.20
C SER A 2 -6.40 -7.19 -7.00
N ALA A 3 -7.45 -7.58 -6.27
CA ALA A 3 -8.54 -6.65 -5.95
C ALA A 3 -8.02 -5.45 -5.13
N ALA A 4 -6.93 -5.63 -4.38
CA ALA A 4 -6.41 -4.62 -3.48
C ALA A 4 -6.06 -3.29 -4.17
N ALA A 5 -5.56 -3.31 -5.41
CA ALA A 5 -5.25 -2.08 -6.15
C ALA A 5 -6.52 -1.27 -6.48
N ILE A 6 -7.56 -1.95 -6.95
CA ILE A 6 -8.86 -1.34 -7.28
C ILE A 6 -9.54 -0.84 -6.00
N LEU A 7 -9.52 -1.66 -4.95
CA LEU A 7 -10.11 -1.32 -3.67
C LEU A 7 -9.38 -0.15 -3.03
N ALA A 8 -8.05 -0.10 -3.09
CA ALA A 8 -7.28 1.06 -2.65
C ALA A 8 -7.70 2.32 -3.40
N SER A 9 -7.86 2.26 -4.73
CA SER A 9 -8.36 3.39 -5.53
C SER A 9 -9.77 3.82 -5.11
N LEU A 10 -10.72 2.89 -4.98
CA LEU A 10 -12.11 3.20 -4.57
C LEU A 10 -12.19 3.78 -3.16
N LEU A 11 -11.45 3.17 -2.22
CA LEU A 11 -11.45 3.59 -0.82
C LEU A 11 -10.76 4.94 -0.64
N ARG A 12 -9.75 5.28 -1.44
CA ARG A 12 -9.14 6.61 -1.42
C ARG A 12 -10.14 7.70 -1.82
N GLU A 13 -10.96 7.45 -2.83
CA GLU A 13 -12.03 8.40 -3.20
C GLU A 13 -13.11 8.49 -2.11
N ALA A 14 -13.42 7.38 -1.44
CA ALA A 14 -14.42 7.35 -0.40
C ALA A 14 -13.92 7.87 0.97
N LEU A 15 -12.61 7.81 1.22
CA LEU A 15 -11.95 8.13 2.49
C LEU A 15 -10.63 8.89 2.25
N PRO A 16 -10.65 10.06 1.58
CA PRO A 16 -9.43 10.73 1.11
C PRO A 16 -8.52 11.22 2.24
N GLU A 17 -9.08 11.45 3.42
CA GLU A 17 -8.36 11.96 4.60
C GLU A 17 -8.14 10.89 5.67
N ALA A 18 -8.49 9.62 5.39
CA ALA A 18 -8.26 8.54 6.33
C ALA A 18 -6.79 8.12 6.32
N THR A 19 -6.16 8.12 7.49
CA THR A 19 -4.86 7.47 7.65
C THR A 19 -5.03 5.97 7.55
N VAL A 20 -4.24 5.33 6.69
CA VAL A 20 -4.26 3.88 6.51
C VAL A 20 -3.09 3.24 7.24
N LEU A 21 -3.38 2.18 7.97
CA LEU A 21 -2.41 1.31 8.60
C LEU A 21 -2.63 -0.13 8.12
N ASP A 22 -1.75 -0.62 7.25
CA ASP A 22 -1.82 -1.96 6.65
C ASP A 22 -0.91 -2.94 7.37
N PHE A 23 -1.51 -3.83 8.17
CA PHE A 23 -0.82 -4.84 8.98
C PHE A 23 -0.57 -6.16 8.25
N GLY A 24 -0.61 -6.18 6.92
CA GLY A 24 -0.52 -7.44 6.19
C GLY A 24 0.89 -7.94 5.90
N LEU A 25 1.97 -7.22 6.25
CA LEU A 25 3.33 -7.67 5.89
C LEU A 25 3.65 -9.06 6.50
N PRO A 26 4.31 -9.96 5.74
CA PRO A 26 4.89 -9.74 4.40
C PRO A 26 3.90 -9.84 3.22
N ALA A 27 2.66 -10.25 3.45
CA ALA A 27 1.64 -10.51 2.42
C ALA A 27 0.60 -9.36 2.25
N GLY A 28 0.93 -8.15 2.73
CA GLY A 28 -0.01 -7.04 2.91
C GLY A 28 -0.36 -6.33 1.62
N ARG A 29 -1.65 -6.10 1.38
CA ARG A 29 -2.16 -5.99 0.01
C ARG A 29 -2.49 -4.57 -0.43
N VAL A 30 -2.83 -3.67 0.48
CA VAL A 30 -3.29 -2.31 0.15
C VAL A 30 -2.11 -1.35 0.06
N PHE A 31 -1.13 -1.49 0.95
CA PHE A 31 0.22 -0.99 0.68
C PHE A 31 0.83 -1.87 -0.44
N PRO A 32 1.40 -1.31 -1.52
CA PRO A 32 1.79 0.08 -1.75
C PRO A 32 0.77 0.96 -2.52
N TRP A 33 -0.41 0.43 -2.86
CA TRP A 33 -1.43 1.10 -3.70
C TRP A 33 -2.09 2.33 -3.06
N TRP A 34 -1.81 2.58 -1.78
CA TRP A 34 -2.26 3.74 -1.04
C TRP A 34 -1.09 4.64 -0.64
N PRO A 35 -0.85 5.76 -1.36
CA PRO A 35 0.19 6.71 -0.99
C PRO A 35 -0.01 7.23 0.44
N GLY A 36 1.02 7.15 1.28
CA GLY A 36 0.96 7.55 2.68
C GLY A 36 0.37 6.50 3.63
N ALA A 37 -0.03 5.31 3.13
CA ALA A 37 -0.33 4.19 4.01
C ALA A 37 0.92 3.77 4.78
N ARG A 38 0.73 3.52 6.07
CA ARG A 38 1.75 2.98 6.96
C ARG A 38 1.67 1.47 6.86
N CYS A 39 2.77 0.79 6.54
CA CYS A 39 2.82 -0.67 6.56
C CYS A 39 3.24 -1.20 7.93
N GLY A 40 2.74 -2.37 8.30
CA GLY A 40 2.99 -3.00 9.59
C GLY A 40 2.86 -4.52 9.53
N ILE A 41 3.18 -5.15 10.65
CA ILE A 41 3.17 -6.59 10.86
C ILE A 41 2.24 -6.91 12.04
N ALA A 42 1.20 -7.69 11.80
CA ALA A 42 0.25 -8.08 12.85
C ALA A 42 0.89 -8.99 13.92
N ASP A 43 1.74 -9.94 13.51
CA ASP A 43 2.46 -10.86 14.41
C ASP A 43 3.97 -10.81 14.15
N PRO A 44 4.70 -9.87 14.78
CA PRO A 44 6.15 -9.73 14.59
C PRO A 44 6.94 -10.90 15.16
N ALA A 45 6.37 -11.71 16.07
CA ALA A 45 7.02 -12.88 16.62
C ALA A 45 7.08 -14.04 15.61
N ALA A 46 6.17 -14.06 14.62
CA ALA A 46 6.18 -15.04 13.55
C ALA A 46 7.29 -14.80 12.50
N LEU A 47 7.95 -13.63 12.51
CA LEU A 47 8.98 -13.31 11.52
C LEU A 47 10.31 -13.99 11.83
N PRO A 48 11.01 -14.53 10.80
CA PRO A 48 12.40 -14.96 10.94
C PRO A 48 13.28 -13.81 11.48
N PRO A 49 14.23 -14.08 12.40
CA PRO A 49 15.05 -13.01 13.01
C PRO A 49 15.78 -12.11 12.02
N ALA A 50 16.26 -12.67 10.91
CA ALA A 50 16.94 -11.91 9.85
C ALA A 50 15.99 -10.96 9.11
N GLU A 51 14.74 -11.38 8.88
CA GLU A 51 13.72 -10.56 8.24
C GLU A 51 13.25 -9.44 9.17
N ALA A 52 13.00 -9.76 10.45
CA ALA A 52 12.70 -8.76 11.46
C ALA A 52 13.81 -7.70 11.57
N ALA A 53 15.08 -8.12 11.61
CA ALA A 53 16.24 -7.22 11.65
C ALA A 53 16.35 -6.34 10.39
N LEU A 54 16.02 -6.88 9.22
CA LEU A 54 15.99 -6.12 7.97
C LEU A 54 14.86 -5.07 7.99
N LEU A 55 13.63 -5.49 8.31
CA LEU A 55 12.45 -4.64 8.28
C LEU A 55 12.52 -3.51 9.33
N ARG A 56 13.15 -3.74 10.49
CA ARG A 56 13.41 -2.71 11.52
C ARG A 56 14.20 -1.49 11.03
N ARG A 57 14.90 -1.61 9.91
CA ARG A 57 15.70 -0.52 9.33
C ARG A 57 14.87 0.43 8.47
N PHE A 58 13.70 0.00 8.02
CA PHE A 58 12.85 0.83 7.16
C PHE A 58 12.11 1.89 7.98
N ARG A 59 11.88 3.01 7.31
CA ARG A 59 11.19 4.19 7.81
C ARG A 59 10.08 4.57 6.83
N LEU A 60 8.94 4.98 7.36
CA LEU A 60 7.70 5.21 6.63
C LEU A 60 7.35 6.69 6.57
N GLY A 61 7.15 7.18 5.35
CA GLY A 61 6.74 8.56 5.07
C GLY A 61 7.76 9.61 5.52
N PRO A 62 7.44 10.90 5.38
CA PRO A 62 8.35 12.00 5.70
C PRO A 62 8.63 12.15 7.20
N ALA A 63 7.75 11.64 8.07
CA ALA A 63 7.98 11.59 9.52
C ALA A 63 8.95 10.46 9.93
N GLY A 64 9.26 9.54 8.99
CA GLY A 64 10.08 8.36 9.16
C GLY A 64 9.77 7.57 10.40
N LEU A 65 8.52 7.12 10.43
CA LEU A 65 8.04 6.23 11.46
C LEU A 65 8.58 4.82 11.21
N PRO A 66 8.83 4.02 12.25
CA PRO A 66 9.17 2.62 12.06
C PRO A 66 8.01 1.85 11.42
N VAL A 67 8.31 0.69 10.83
CA VAL A 67 7.29 -0.29 10.45
C VAL A 67 6.53 -0.71 11.71
N CYS A 68 5.21 -0.59 11.70
CA CYS A 68 4.39 -0.93 12.86
C CYS A 68 4.51 -2.41 13.21
N GLY A 69 4.56 -2.73 14.50
CA GLY A 69 4.82 -4.08 15.03
C GLY A 69 6.31 -4.38 15.26
N LEU A 70 7.24 -3.52 14.80
CA LEU A 70 8.68 -3.73 14.96
C LEU A 70 9.35 -2.75 15.93
N ASP A 71 8.61 -1.78 16.47
CA ASP A 71 9.09 -0.79 17.43
C ASP A 71 8.06 -0.59 18.54
N ALA A 72 8.29 -1.22 19.69
CA ALA A 72 7.34 -1.24 20.79
C ALA A 72 7.01 0.16 21.34
N ALA A 73 7.92 1.13 21.28
CA ALA A 73 7.66 2.48 21.79
C ALA A 73 6.75 3.26 20.83
N ALA A 74 7.03 3.18 19.52
CA ALA A 74 6.17 3.78 18.50
C ALA A 74 4.79 3.11 18.44
N ASP A 75 4.75 1.78 18.57
CA ASP A 75 3.51 1.00 18.59
C ASP A 75 2.68 1.30 19.84
N ALA A 76 3.31 1.45 21.01
CA ALA A 76 2.60 1.83 22.23
C ALA A 76 1.97 3.23 22.10
N ALA A 77 2.66 4.20 21.50
CA ALA A 77 2.10 5.53 21.26
C ALA A 77 0.90 5.50 20.31
N LEU A 78 0.96 4.67 19.27
CA LEU A 78 -0.14 4.41 18.35
C LEU A 78 -1.34 3.77 19.05
N LEU A 79 -1.10 2.75 19.89
CA LEU A 79 -2.12 1.97 20.58
C LEU A 79 -2.71 2.68 21.81
N ALA A 80 -2.00 3.64 22.40
CA ALA A 80 -2.46 4.46 23.53
C ALA A 80 -3.61 5.42 23.19
N GLY A 81 -4.20 5.32 22.00
CA GLY A 81 -5.46 6.00 21.70
C GLY A 81 -5.30 7.46 21.32
N ALA A 82 -4.21 7.82 20.64
CA ALA A 82 -4.17 9.05 19.87
C ALA A 82 -4.42 8.77 18.37
N PRO A 83 -5.65 8.46 17.90
CA PRO A 83 -6.00 8.60 16.49
C PRO A 83 -5.59 9.97 15.93
N ALA A 84 -5.59 11.01 16.77
CA ALA A 84 -5.04 12.32 16.44
C ALA A 84 -3.53 12.30 16.09
N ALA A 85 -2.73 11.39 16.67
CA ALA A 85 -1.31 11.20 16.33
C ALA A 85 -1.10 10.53 14.97
N LEU A 86 -2.13 9.90 14.40
CA LEU A 86 -2.13 9.45 13.01
C LEU A 86 -2.37 10.60 12.03
N GLY A 87 -2.94 11.72 12.51
CA GLY A 87 -3.14 12.95 11.74
C GLY A 87 -4.19 12.75 10.65
N GLY A 88 -5.46 12.81 11.02
CA GLY A 88 -6.58 12.70 10.08
C GLY A 88 -7.89 13.20 10.69
N VAL A 89 -8.79 13.69 9.84
CA VAL A 89 -10.16 14.10 10.20
C VAL A 89 -11.07 12.88 10.35
N TRP A 90 -10.73 11.77 9.66
CA TRP A 90 -11.44 10.51 9.70
C TRP A 90 -10.82 9.54 10.72
N PRO A 91 -11.62 8.62 11.29
CA PRO A 91 -11.06 7.47 11.99
C PRO A 91 -10.07 6.73 11.10
N PRO A 92 -8.97 6.18 11.66
CA PRO A 92 -7.99 5.47 10.86
C PRO A 92 -8.59 4.20 10.25
N LEU A 93 -8.11 3.82 9.06
CA LEU A 93 -8.45 2.57 8.41
C LEU A 93 -7.36 1.53 8.68
N LEU A 94 -7.71 0.50 9.44
CA LEU A 94 -6.83 -0.63 9.73
C LEU A 94 -7.06 -1.69 8.67
N VAL A 95 -6.01 -2.13 7.97
CA VAL A 95 -6.09 -3.25 7.04
C VAL A 95 -5.49 -4.48 7.71
N VAL A 96 -6.27 -5.55 7.82
CA VAL A 96 -5.86 -6.81 8.47
C VAL A 96 -6.24 -8.01 7.61
N GLU A 97 -5.44 -9.06 7.71
CA GLU A 97 -5.77 -10.37 7.13
C GLU A 97 -6.46 -11.23 8.21
N GLY A 98 -7.69 -11.67 7.94
CA GLY A 98 -8.48 -12.44 8.90
C GLY A 98 -9.04 -11.63 10.08
N ALA A 99 -9.08 -12.25 11.25
CA ALA A 99 -9.59 -11.65 12.48
C ALA A 99 -8.66 -10.53 12.98
N ALA A 100 -9.24 -9.42 13.45
CA ALA A 100 -8.46 -8.35 14.04
C ALA A 100 -7.75 -8.85 15.32
N PRO A 101 -6.42 -8.64 15.46
CA PRO A 101 -5.72 -8.93 16.71
C PRO A 101 -6.32 -8.18 17.89
N ALA A 102 -6.40 -8.82 19.06
CA ALA A 102 -6.92 -8.20 20.29
C ALA A 102 -6.17 -6.92 20.68
N ALA A 103 -4.90 -6.79 20.29
CA ALA A 103 -4.12 -5.57 20.50
C ALA A 103 -4.72 -4.34 19.82
N LEU A 104 -5.52 -4.51 18.76
CA LEU A 104 -6.19 -3.41 18.05
C LEU A 104 -7.54 -3.02 18.66
N THR A 105 -8.05 -3.75 19.66
CA THR A 105 -9.35 -3.47 20.30
C THR A 105 -9.50 -2.03 20.77
N PRO A 106 -8.52 -1.39 21.44
CA PRO A 106 -8.65 0.02 21.85
C PRO A 106 -8.86 0.98 20.68
N LEU A 107 -8.21 0.74 19.53
CA LEU A 107 -8.40 1.55 18.33
C LEU A 107 -9.80 1.32 17.72
N LEU A 108 -10.27 0.08 17.73
CA LEU A 108 -11.61 -0.27 17.26
C LEU A 108 -12.69 0.37 18.14
N ASP A 109 -12.55 0.32 19.47
CA ASP A 109 -13.47 0.95 20.42
C ASP A 109 -13.47 2.48 20.27
N ALA A 110 -12.33 3.08 19.93
CA ALA A 110 -12.21 4.50 19.59
C ALA A 110 -12.78 4.87 18.21
N GLY A 111 -13.37 3.92 17.48
CA GLY A 111 -14.08 4.16 16.22
C GLY A 111 -13.26 3.95 14.95
N ALA A 112 -12.05 3.37 15.03
CA ALA A 112 -11.27 3.02 13.84
C ALA A 112 -12.08 2.13 12.88
N MET A 113 -11.89 2.33 11.58
CA MET A 113 -12.45 1.48 10.53
C MET A 113 -11.56 0.26 10.32
N LEU A 114 -12.14 -0.82 9.83
CA LEU A 114 -11.44 -2.07 9.58
C LEU A 114 -11.73 -2.54 8.16
N LEU A 115 -10.68 -2.70 7.36
CA LEU A 115 -10.73 -3.38 6.07
C LEU A 115 -10.13 -4.77 6.24
N GLN A 116 -10.97 -5.78 6.11
CA GLN A 116 -10.57 -7.16 6.31
C GLN A 116 -10.61 -7.94 4.99
N HIS A 117 -9.63 -8.81 4.82
CA HIS A 117 -9.57 -9.79 3.73
C HIS A 117 -9.59 -11.20 4.30
N GLY A 118 -10.37 -12.10 3.70
CA GLY A 118 -10.42 -13.50 4.13
C GLY A 118 -11.46 -14.35 3.37
N LEU A 119 -11.35 -15.67 3.53
CA LEU A 119 -12.34 -16.62 3.04
C LEU A 119 -13.61 -16.59 3.91
N THR A 120 -14.76 -16.82 3.27
CA THR A 120 -16.13 -16.49 3.70
C THR A 120 -16.60 -16.98 5.08
N GLU A 121 -15.93 -17.95 5.70
CA GLU A 121 -16.46 -18.65 6.88
C GLU A 121 -15.97 -18.11 8.23
N ALA A 122 -14.96 -17.23 8.28
CA ALA A 122 -14.29 -16.89 9.55
C ALA A 122 -14.27 -15.40 9.93
N MET A 123 -15.22 -14.61 9.42
CA MET A 123 -15.26 -13.15 9.71
C MET A 123 -16.36 -12.83 10.71
N ALA A 124 -16.21 -13.37 11.93
CA ALA A 124 -16.98 -12.92 13.08
C ALA A 124 -16.89 -11.38 13.18
N PRO A 125 -17.99 -10.69 13.54
CA PRO A 125 -17.93 -9.26 13.75
C PRO A 125 -16.86 -8.96 14.81
N PRO A 126 -15.98 -7.97 14.58
CA PRO A 126 -14.99 -7.60 15.58
C PRO A 126 -15.70 -7.15 16.86
N PRO A 127 -15.07 -7.32 18.03
CA PRO A 127 -15.62 -6.81 19.28
C PRO A 127 -15.82 -5.29 19.22
N GLY A 128 -16.73 -4.79 20.05
CA GLY A 128 -16.99 -3.35 20.21
C GLY A 128 -18.39 -2.92 19.74
N PRO A 129 -18.58 -1.62 19.44
CA PRO A 129 -19.90 -1.07 19.09
C PRO A 129 -20.42 -1.63 17.76
N PRO A 130 -21.75 -1.59 17.51
CA PRO A 130 -22.34 -1.99 16.24
C PRO A 130 -21.69 -1.28 15.04
N ARG A 131 -21.36 -2.04 14.00
CA ARG A 131 -20.69 -1.54 12.79
C ARG A 131 -21.55 -1.76 11.57
N GLY A 132 -21.55 -0.78 10.68
CA GLY A 132 -21.98 -0.97 9.31
C GLY A 132 -20.93 -1.79 8.55
N ARG A 133 -21.39 -2.68 7.66
CA ARG A 133 -20.55 -3.47 6.77
C ARG A 133 -20.78 -3.06 5.32
N ILE A 134 -19.70 -2.82 4.59
CA ILE A 134 -19.71 -2.75 3.13
C ILE A 134 -18.92 -3.95 2.61
N MET A 135 -19.61 -4.90 1.99
CA MET A 135 -18.97 -6.00 1.28
C MET A 135 -18.42 -5.49 -0.05
N LEU A 136 -17.12 -5.59 -0.24
CA LEU A 136 -16.41 -5.17 -1.43
C LEU A 136 -16.01 -6.40 -2.25
N LEU A 137 -16.48 -6.48 -3.48
CA LEU A 137 -16.16 -7.56 -4.40
C LEU A 137 -15.29 -6.99 -5.52
N GLY A 138 -14.06 -7.50 -5.66
CA GLY A 138 -13.12 -7.04 -6.68
C GLY A 138 -12.40 -8.20 -7.36
N GLY A 139 -11.64 -7.90 -8.40
CA GLY A 139 -10.91 -8.92 -9.17
C GLY A 139 -11.55 -9.20 -10.52
N SER A 140 -11.20 -10.32 -11.13
CA SER A 140 -11.81 -10.76 -12.39
C SER A 140 -13.01 -11.66 -12.11
N VAL A 141 -13.92 -11.79 -13.07
CA VAL A 141 -15.07 -12.71 -12.93
C VAL A 141 -14.66 -14.17 -12.71
N SER A 142 -13.44 -14.56 -13.12
CA SER A 142 -12.87 -15.89 -12.86
C SER A 142 -12.20 -16.02 -11.49
N ARG A 143 -11.89 -14.90 -10.82
CA ARG A 143 -11.25 -14.86 -9.51
C ARG A 143 -11.71 -13.62 -8.75
N ILE A 144 -12.84 -13.77 -8.07
CA ILE A 144 -13.44 -12.74 -7.23
C ILE A 144 -12.81 -12.80 -5.84
N GLU A 145 -12.26 -11.69 -5.39
CA GLU A 145 -11.83 -11.48 -4.02
C GLU A 145 -12.90 -10.70 -3.26
N ARG A 146 -13.18 -11.14 -2.03
CA ARG A 146 -14.08 -10.44 -1.11
C ARG A 146 -13.27 -9.76 -0.03
N TRP A 147 -13.66 -8.52 0.24
CA TRP A 147 -13.18 -7.72 1.34
C TRP A 147 -14.37 -7.15 2.10
N ASP A 148 -14.25 -7.04 3.42
CA ASP A 148 -15.28 -6.43 4.24
C ASP A 148 -14.72 -5.14 4.85
N LEU A 149 -15.34 -4.00 4.52
CA LEU A 149 -15.10 -2.73 5.20
C LEU A 149 -16.11 -2.60 6.33
N LEU A 150 -15.61 -2.54 7.56
CA LEU A 150 -16.39 -2.32 8.77
C LEU A 150 -16.13 -0.92 9.31
N LEU A 151 -17.20 -0.16 9.51
CA LEU A 151 -17.13 1.25 9.90
C LEU A 151 -18.27 1.60 10.86
N PRO A 152 -18.20 2.74 11.58
CA PRO A 152 -19.33 3.23 12.35
C PRO A 152 -20.60 3.29 11.51
N ALA A 153 -21.74 2.82 12.04
CA ALA A 153 -22.98 2.66 11.27
C ALA A 153 -23.41 3.97 10.56
N ALA A 154 -23.25 5.12 11.23
CA ALA A 154 -23.57 6.44 10.68
C ALA A 154 -22.75 6.79 9.42
N GLN A 155 -21.58 6.19 9.22
CA GLN A 155 -20.71 6.44 8.07
C GLN A 155 -21.05 5.53 6.87
N LEU A 156 -21.87 4.47 7.04
CA LEU A 156 -22.14 3.48 5.99
C LEU A 156 -22.72 4.11 4.73
N GLY A 157 -23.82 4.85 4.86
CA GLY A 157 -24.47 5.51 3.72
C GLY A 157 -23.54 6.48 2.99
N PRO A 158 -22.90 7.45 3.69
CA PRO A 158 -21.96 8.39 3.08
C PRO A 158 -20.76 7.74 2.38
N VAL A 159 -20.12 6.76 3.02
CA VAL A 159 -18.95 6.06 2.45
C VAL A 159 -19.38 5.22 1.24
N PHE A 160 -20.45 4.43 1.36
CA PHE A 160 -20.99 3.64 0.26
C PHE A 160 -21.36 4.51 -0.95
N GLY A 161 -22.05 5.62 -0.74
CA GLY A 161 -22.42 6.55 -1.81
C GLY A 161 -21.21 7.11 -2.56
N ARG A 162 -20.14 7.47 -1.84
CA ARG A 162 -18.88 7.91 -2.46
C ARG A 162 -18.18 6.80 -3.23
N MET A 163 -18.14 5.57 -2.68
CA MET A 163 -17.58 4.42 -3.41
C MET A 163 -18.35 4.13 -4.70
N GLN A 164 -19.69 4.20 -4.65
CA GLN A 164 -20.53 3.99 -5.82
C GLN A 164 -20.30 5.08 -6.89
N ALA A 165 -20.17 6.34 -6.46
CA ALA A 165 -19.85 7.45 -7.37
C ALA A 165 -18.46 7.32 -8.00
N ALA A 166 -17.47 6.79 -7.25
CA ALA A 166 -16.09 6.60 -7.72
C ALA A 166 -15.92 5.40 -8.66
N ALA A 167 -16.78 4.38 -8.57
CA ALA A 167 -16.61 3.14 -9.31
C ALA A 167 -16.68 3.31 -10.83
N GLN A 168 -17.64 4.08 -11.33
CA GLN A 168 -17.79 4.30 -12.78
C GLN A 168 -16.61 5.08 -13.41
N PRO A 169 -16.17 6.22 -12.85
CA PRO A 169 -14.96 6.90 -13.29
C PRO A 169 -13.70 5.99 -13.26
N LEU A 170 -13.57 5.16 -12.22
CA LEU A 170 -12.43 4.25 -12.12
C LEU A 170 -12.45 3.19 -13.24
N ALA A 171 -13.60 2.57 -13.51
CA ALA A 171 -13.72 1.64 -14.63
C ALA A 171 -13.47 2.31 -15.98
N ALA A 172 -13.91 3.55 -16.16
CA ALA A 172 -13.62 4.33 -17.36
C ALA A 172 -12.11 4.51 -17.57
N ALA A 173 -11.37 4.82 -16.50
CA ALA A 173 -9.90 4.95 -16.54
C ALA A 173 -9.18 3.62 -16.78
N LEU A 174 -9.78 2.49 -16.39
CA LEU A 174 -9.22 1.14 -16.48
C LEU A 174 -9.71 0.35 -17.71
N GLY A 175 -10.13 1.03 -18.78
CA GLY A 175 -10.51 0.38 -20.05
C GLY A 175 -11.99 0.45 -20.42
N GLY A 176 -12.81 1.18 -19.66
CA GLY A 176 -14.19 1.48 -20.02
C GLY A 176 -15.23 0.48 -19.51
N ALA A 177 -16.51 0.88 -19.58
CA ALA A 177 -17.65 0.08 -19.09
C ALA A 177 -17.79 -1.29 -19.80
N ALA A 178 -17.21 -1.48 -20.99
CA ALA A 178 -17.22 -2.76 -21.70
C ALA A 178 -16.33 -3.83 -21.02
N GLN A 179 -15.36 -3.42 -20.20
CA GLN A 179 -14.42 -4.34 -19.54
C GLN A 179 -14.77 -4.62 -18.07
N TRP A 180 -15.80 -3.95 -17.53
CA TRP A 180 -16.07 -3.94 -16.11
C TRP A 180 -17.56 -4.12 -15.81
N GLN A 181 -17.88 -5.06 -14.94
CA GLN A 181 -19.18 -5.15 -14.29
C GLN A 181 -19.12 -4.41 -12.96
N ILE A 182 -19.94 -3.36 -12.85
CA ILE A 182 -20.04 -2.53 -11.64
C ILE A 182 -21.47 -2.60 -11.12
N GLY A 183 -21.61 -2.85 -9.83
CA GLY A 183 -22.92 -2.82 -9.19
C GLY A 183 -22.79 -2.60 -7.70
N GLY A 184 -23.79 -1.95 -7.10
CA GLY A 184 -23.83 -1.79 -5.67
C GLY A 184 -25.25 -1.62 -5.18
N ARG A 185 -25.52 -2.08 -3.96
CA ARG A 185 -26.80 -1.89 -3.28
C ARG A 185 -26.62 -1.84 -1.78
N THR A 186 -27.46 -1.03 -1.13
CA THR A 186 -27.76 -1.19 0.30
C THR A 186 -28.68 -2.39 0.45
N VAL A 187 -28.23 -3.41 1.16
CA VAL A 187 -28.99 -4.65 1.39
C VAL A 187 -29.95 -4.48 2.58
N MET A 188 -29.47 -3.83 3.64
CA MET A 188 -30.22 -3.42 4.83
C MET A 188 -29.49 -2.24 5.49
N GLU A 189 -30.06 -1.65 6.54
CA GLU A 189 -29.54 -0.43 7.19
C GLU A 189 -28.05 -0.53 7.55
N GLN A 190 -27.58 -1.71 7.99
CA GLN A 190 -26.19 -1.93 8.42
C GLN A 190 -25.35 -2.70 7.40
N LEU A 191 -25.86 -2.96 6.19
CA LEU A 191 -25.15 -3.76 5.19
C LEU A 191 -25.34 -3.18 3.79
N ALA A 192 -24.22 -2.89 3.13
CA ALA A 192 -24.16 -2.63 1.71
C ALA A 192 -23.20 -3.59 1.02
N SER A 193 -23.33 -3.70 -0.30
CA SER A 193 -22.40 -4.43 -1.14
C SER A 193 -22.07 -3.59 -2.37
N ILE A 194 -20.80 -3.53 -2.76
CA ILE A 194 -20.35 -2.98 -4.03
C ILE A 194 -19.39 -3.95 -4.69
N GLY A 195 -19.57 -4.16 -6.00
CA GLY A 195 -18.73 -5.00 -6.83
C GLY A 195 -18.18 -4.21 -8.01
N MET A 196 -16.90 -4.41 -8.29
CA MET A 196 -16.21 -3.95 -9.49
C MET A 196 -15.36 -5.10 -10.05
N LEU A 197 -15.91 -5.81 -11.04
CA LEU A 197 -15.36 -7.05 -11.56
C LEU A 197 -14.90 -6.89 -13.01
N ALA A 198 -13.68 -7.28 -13.33
CA ALA A 198 -13.18 -7.28 -14.70
C ALA A 198 -13.76 -8.45 -15.51
N LEU A 199 -14.27 -8.15 -16.71
CA LEU A 199 -14.88 -9.08 -17.66
C LEU A 199 -13.88 -9.66 -18.67
N GLY A 200 -12.69 -9.07 -18.82
CA GLY A 200 -11.72 -9.39 -19.87
C GLY A 200 -10.28 -9.55 -19.38
N THR A 201 -9.31 -9.19 -20.23
CA THR A 201 -7.88 -9.23 -19.88
C THR A 201 -7.59 -8.30 -18.72
N GLU A 202 -6.97 -8.85 -17.69
CA GLU A 202 -6.75 -8.15 -16.43
C GLU A 202 -5.74 -7.01 -16.57
N GLN A 203 -6.23 -5.77 -16.68
CA GLN A 203 -5.41 -4.57 -16.59
C GLN A 203 -5.42 -4.06 -15.16
N LEU A 204 -4.25 -4.11 -14.51
CA LEU A 204 -4.05 -3.43 -13.23
C LEU A 204 -3.69 -1.97 -13.50
N PRO A 205 -4.20 -1.01 -12.70
CA PRO A 205 -3.64 0.33 -12.71
C PRO A 205 -2.12 0.23 -12.45
N PRO A 206 -1.29 1.04 -13.14
CA PRO A 206 0.10 1.15 -12.76
C PRO A 206 0.19 1.75 -11.35
N LEU A 207 1.00 1.15 -10.49
CA LEU A 207 1.38 1.77 -9.23
C LEU A 207 2.24 2.98 -9.55
N ARG A 208 1.93 4.13 -8.95
CA ARG A 208 2.79 5.31 -8.99
C ARG A 208 2.89 5.90 -7.60
N LEU A 209 4.11 5.93 -7.07
CA LEU A 209 4.39 6.50 -5.76
C LEU A 209 5.46 7.59 -5.86
N PRO A 210 5.24 8.77 -5.24
CA PRO A 210 6.28 9.77 -5.12
C PRO A 210 7.40 9.25 -4.21
N GLY A 211 8.63 9.71 -4.45
CA GLY A 211 9.82 9.23 -3.72
C GLY A 211 9.67 9.32 -2.21
N ALA A 212 9.11 10.42 -1.70
CA ALA A 212 8.90 10.64 -0.26
C ALA A 212 7.81 9.76 0.38
N ALA A 213 6.96 9.10 -0.41
CA ALA A 213 5.98 8.15 0.12
C ALA A 213 6.54 6.72 0.24
N LEU A 214 7.76 6.47 -0.24
CA LEU A 214 8.38 5.15 -0.24
C LEU A 214 8.95 4.82 1.13
N ALA A 215 8.70 3.59 1.59
CA ALA A 215 9.35 3.04 2.75
C ALA A 215 10.83 2.76 2.45
N HIS A 216 11.76 3.38 3.20
CA HIS A 216 13.19 3.31 2.91
C HIS A 216 14.08 3.18 4.15
N ASP A 217 15.34 2.81 3.96
CA ASP A 217 16.31 2.61 5.05
C ASP A 217 17.31 3.76 5.28
N LEU A 218 17.12 4.90 4.61
CA LEU A 218 17.96 6.08 4.81
C LEU A 218 17.79 6.69 6.22
N PRO A 219 18.88 7.20 6.83
CA PRO A 219 18.87 7.76 8.18
C PRO A 219 18.25 9.17 8.28
N HIS A 220 18.08 9.87 7.16
CA HIS A 220 17.51 11.22 7.13
C HIS A 220 16.23 11.23 6.31
N LEU A 221 15.25 11.97 6.81
CA LEU A 221 13.94 12.12 6.19
C LEU A 221 13.85 13.58 5.77
N ALA A 222 13.80 13.82 4.47
CA ALA A 222 13.64 15.17 3.96
C ALA A 222 12.16 15.53 3.91
N ALA A 223 11.86 16.80 4.21
CA ALA A 223 10.58 17.37 3.87
C ALA A 223 10.52 17.63 2.36
N GLY A 224 9.53 17.07 1.68
CA GLY A 224 9.32 17.28 0.24
C GLY A 224 8.70 16.05 -0.45
N PRO A 225 8.35 16.16 -1.74
CA PRO A 225 7.81 15.04 -2.53
C PRO A 225 8.89 14.09 -3.06
N GLU A 226 10.14 14.56 -3.11
CA GLU A 226 11.30 13.83 -3.62
C GLU A 226 12.12 13.26 -2.44
N LEU A 227 12.75 12.10 -2.64
CA LEU A 227 13.63 11.49 -1.65
C LEU A 227 15.10 11.78 -2.00
N PRO A 228 15.79 12.68 -1.27
CA PRO A 228 17.20 12.91 -1.50
C PRO A 228 18.04 11.72 -1.03
N LEU A 229 18.94 11.26 -1.90
CA LEU A 229 19.85 10.16 -1.60
C LEU A 229 21.06 10.66 -0.80
N GLY A 230 21.39 11.95 -0.90
CA GLY A 230 22.49 12.58 -0.18
C GLY A 230 23.81 11.87 -0.49
N THR A 231 24.56 11.51 0.56
CA THR A 231 25.80 10.74 0.42
C THR A 231 25.58 9.24 0.34
N ALA A 232 24.34 8.76 0.45
CA ALA A 232 24.05 7.34 0.45
C ALA A 232 24.42 6.72 -0.91
N ARG A 233 25.23 5.66 -0.86
CA ARG A 233 25.58 4.86 -2.05
C ARG A 233 24.63 3.70 -2.27
N ARG A 234 23.82 3.37 -1.27
CA ARG A 234 22.85 2.30 -1.33
C ARG A 234 21.57 2.76 -0.65
N LEU A 235 20.45 2.47 -1.30
CA LEU A 235 19.10 2.69 -0.82
C LEU A 235 18.37 1.37 -0.93
N ARG A 236 17.60 1.01 0.10
CA ARG A 236 16.64 -0.08 0.04
C ARG A 236 15.24 0.48 0.18
N LEU A 237 14.34 0.01 -0.66
CA LEU A 237 12.92 0.36 -0.72
C LEU A 237 12.08 -0.88 -0.41
N LEU A 238 11.09 -0.74 0.45
CA LEU A 238 10.14 -1.80 0.77
C LEU A 238 8.90 -1.64 -0.11
N LEU A 239 8.62 -2.62 -0.96
CA LEU A 239 7.54 -2.57 -1.95
C LEU A 239 6.21 -3.17 -1.48
N GLY A 240 6.17 -3.88 -0.35
CA GLY A 240 4.95 -4.55 0.12
C GLY A 240 4.50 -5.70 -0.79
N ALA A 241 3.20 -6.09 -0.75
CA ALA A 241 2.67 -7.15 -1.61
C ALA A 241 2.20 -6.60 -2.97
N LEU A 242 3.18 -6.28 -3.80
CA LEU A 242 2.94 -6.13 -5.22
C LEU A 242 2.50 -7.47 -5.84
N PRO A 243 1.70 -7.44 -6.93
CA PRO A 243 1.24 -8.64 -7.60
C PRO A 243 2.42 -9.50 -8.10
N ALA A 244 2.35 -10.82 -7.88
CA ALA A 244 3.36 -11.82 -8.25
C ALA A 244 3.40 -12.12 -9.77
N ARG A 245 3.41 -11.08 -10.60
CA ARG A 245 3.43 -11.18 -12.07
C ARG A 245 4.68 -10.51 -12.61
N PRO A 246 5.11 -10.89 -13.83
CA PRO A 246 6.05 -10.07 -14.57
C PRO A 246 5.51 -8.63 -14.62
N ALA A 247 6.32 -7.71 -14.10
CA ALA A 247 6.03 -6.29 -14.10
C ALA A 247 7.30 -5.53 -14.46
N TRP A 248 7.16 -4.31 -14.93
CA TRP A 248 8.25 -3.37 -15.07
C TRP A 248 8.33 -2.50 -13.83
N LEU A 249 9.47 -2.59 -13.14
CA LEU A 249 9.86 -1.69 -12.08
C LEU A 249 10.57 -0.50 -12.71
N ARG A 250 10.10 0.72 -12.44
CA ARG A 250 10.70 1.96 -12.95
C ARG A 250 10.98 2.91 -11.80
N LEU A 251 12.24 3.33 -11.67
CA LEU A 251 12.67 4.37 -10.72
C LEU A 251 13.01 5.62 -11.50
N ARG A 252 12.38 6.74 -11.14
CA ARG A 252 12.68 8.03 -11.74
C ARG A 252 13.69 8.77 -10.87
N LEU A 253 14.84 9.09 -11.44
CA LEU A 253 16.01 9.64 -10.75
C LEU A 253 16.39 11.00 -11.34
N ARG A 254 16.88 11.92 -10.50
CA ARG A 254 17.48 13.19 -10.93
C ARG A 254 18.90 13.31 -10.42
N GLY A 255 19.74 14.00 -11.18
CA GLY A 255 21.11 14.33 -10.75
C GLY A 255 22.02 13.11 -10.68
N ILE A 256 21.82 12.11 -11.54
CA ILE A 256 22.71 10.96 -11.69
C ILE A 256 23.63 11.15 -12.89
N ASP A 257 24.80 10.50 -12.84
CA ASP A 257 25.72 10.40 -13.96
C ASP A 257 25.33 9.19 -14.84
N PRO A 258 24.89 9.40 -16.10
CA PRO A 258 24.47 8.30 -16.96
C PRO A 258 25.61 7.37 -17.38
N ASP A 259 26.86 7.85 -17.41
CA ASP A 259 28.01 7.05 -17.86
C ASP A 259 28.44 6.01 -16.82
N LEU A 260 28.04 6.21 -15.55
CA LEU A 260 28.37 5.34 -14.42
C LEU A 260 27.17 4.53 -13.90
N GLY A 261 26.00 4.65 -14.54
CA GLY A 261 24.78 3.84 -14.41
C GLY A 261 24.46 3.21 -13.03
N PRO A 262 23.39 3.62 -12.33
CA PRO A 262 23.01 2.99 -11.07
C PRO A 262 22.64 1.50 -11.24
N GLY A 263 22.98 0.69 -10.23
CA GLY A 263 22.59 -0.72 -10.16
C GLY A 263 21.24 -0.88 -9.48
N LEU A 264 20.36 -1.71 -10.07
CA LEU A 264 19.07 -2.06 -9.49
C LEU A 264 19.06 -3.53 -9.03
N PHE A 265 18.46 -3.78 -7.88
CA PHE A 265 18.40 -5.09 -7.25
C PHE A 265 16.99 -5.38 -6.76
N LEU A 266 16.59 -6.65 -6.76
CA LEU A 266 15.39 -7.15 -6.11
C LEU A 266 15.79 -8.30 -5.18
N ASP A 267 15.49 -8.18 -3.90
CA ASP A 267 15.81 -9.17 -2.85
C ASP A 267 17.29 -9.59 -2.87
N GLY A 268 18.18 -8.64 -3.18
CA GLY A 268 19.63 -8.84 -3.27
C GLY A 268 20.13 -9.36 -4.62
N LEU A 269 19.25 -9.73 -5.55
CA LEU A 269 19.61 -10.15 -6.90
C LEU A 269 19.70 -8.93 -7.82
N ARG A 270 20.81 -8.79 -8.55
CA ARG A 270 20.98 -7.71 -9.53
C ARG A 270 20.04 -7.92 -10.71
N LEU A 271 19.33 -6.86 -11.09
CA LEU A 271 18.47 -6.84 -12.27
C LEU A 271 19.24 -6.32 -13.49
N ASP A 272 18.81 -6.77 -14.68
CA ASP A 272 19.25 -6.20 -15.95
C ASP A 272 18.44 -4.92 -16.23
N ALA A 273 18.91 -3.81 -15.65
CA ALA A 273 18.22 -2.53 -15.70
C ALA A 273 18.73 -1.65 -16.83
N GLN A 274 17.80 -1.00 -17.52
CA GLN A 274 18.08 -0.04 -18.58
C GLN A 274 17.92 1.37 -18.03
N LEU A 275 18.89 2.24 -18.34
CA LEU A 275 18.80 3.65 -18.01
C LEU A 275 18.39 4.44 -19.26
N ARG A 276 17.30 5.21 -19.17
CA ARG A 276 16.75 6.00 -20.28
C ARG A 276 16.60 7.47 -19.89
N PRO A 277 16.94 8.42 -20.78
CA PRO A 277 16.71 9.83 -20.51
C PRO A 277 15.21 10.16 -20.55
N GLU A 278 14.75 10.99 -19.61
CA GLU A 278 13.38 11.51 -19.53
C GLU A 278 13.41 13.02 -19.23
N GLY A 279 13.58 13.83 -20.28
CA GLY A 279 13.75 15.28 -20.14
C GLY A 279 15.01 15.62 -19.33
N ARG A 280 14.84 16.16 -18.12
CA ARG A 280 15.93 16.46 -17.17
C ARG A 280 16.19 15.34 -16.16
N ASP A 281 15.34 14.33 -16.17
CA ASP A 281 15.34 13.19 -15.25
C ASP A 281 15.78 11.93 -16.01
N TRP A 282 15.97 10.84 -15.28
CA TRP A 282 16.37 9.53 -15.81
C TRP A 282 15.43 8.45 -15.31
N LEU A 283 15.09 7.52 -16.19
CA LEU A 283 14.28 6.37 -15.87
C LEU A 283 15.17 5.13 -15.82
N LEU A 284 15.31 4.54 -14.63
CA LEU A 284 15.96 3.26 -14.44
C LEU A 284 14.88 2.18 -14.39
N GLU A 285 14.83 1.31 -15.40
CA GLU A 285 13.76 0.33 -15.52
C GLU A 285 14.26 -1.10 -15.72
N ALA A 286 13.57 -2.06 -15.09
CA ALA A 286 13.89 -3.48 -15.22
C ALA A 286 12.62 -4.34 -15.10
N PRO A 287 12.56 -5.49 -15.77
CA PRO A 287 11.54 -6.49 -15.49
C PRO A 287 11.77 -7.10 -14.10
N VAL A 288 10.69 -7.32 -13.36
CA VAL A 288 10.70 -7.93 -12.02
C VAL A 288 9.69 -9.06 -11.93
N GLY A 289 10.06 -10.09 -11.16
CA GLY A 289 9.17 -11.18 -10.76
C GLY A 289 9.04 -11.22 -9.25
N LEU A 290 7.87 -10.84 -8.74
CA LEU A 290 7.62 -10.72 -7.30
C LEU A 290 7.07 -12.02 -6.73
N ARG A 291 7.39 -12.29 -5.47
CA ARG A 291 6.90 -13.46 -4.73
C ARG A 291 5.70 -13.06 -3.85
N PRO A 292 4.61 -13.83 -3.85
CA PRO A 292 3.37 -13.46 -3.17
C PRO A 292 3.44 -13.57 -1.63
N ASP A 293 4.43 -14.28 -1.10
CA ASP A 293 4.57 -14.68 0.31
C ASP A 293 5.70 -13.94 1.03
N ARG A 294 6.31 -12.92 0.41
CA ARG A 294 7.48 -12.21 0.94
C ARG A 294 7.39 -10.72 0.72
N ALA A 295 7.91 -9.96 1.67
CA ALA A 295 8.14 -8.54 1.51
C ALA A 295 9.26 -8.32 0.47
N ALA A 296 8.91 -7.74 -0.67
CA ALA A 296 9.89 -7.43 -1.71
C ALA A 296 10.71 -6.19 -1.35
N VAL A 297 12.03 -6.30 -1.44
CA VAL A 297 12.97 -5.20 -1.19
C VAL A 297 13.71 -4.85 -2.48
N VAL A 298 13.51 -3.63 -2.96
CA VAL A 298 14.30 -3.07 -4.06
C VAL A 298 15.55 -2.40 -3.52
N GLY A 299 16.70 -2.79 -4.04
CA GLY A 299 17.97 -2.12 -3.79
C GLY A 299 18.34 -1.21 -4.95
N LEU A 300 18.69 0.04 -4.66
CA LEU A 300 19.34 0.96 -5.58
C LEU A 300 20.78 1.18 -5.11
N ALA A 301 21.76 0.94 -5.98
CA ALA A 301 23.16 1.21 -5.71
C ALA A 301 23.67 2.29 -6.67
N LEU A 302 24.18 3.39 -6.11
CA LEU A 302 24.82 4.44 -6.88
C LEU A 302 26.33 4.15 -7.01
N PRO A 303 26.97 4.53 -8.13
CA PRO A 303 28.42 4.44 -8.28
C PRO A 303 29.15 5.30 -7.24
N GLU A 304 30.40 4.97 -6.90
CA GLU A 304 31.17 5.69 -5.86
C GLU A 304 31.32 7.19 -6.16
N ARG A 305 31.41 7.53 -7.45
CA ARG A 305 31.53 8.90 -7.96
C ARG A 305 30.18 9.60 -8.15
N ALA A 306 29.07 8.98 -7.74
CA ALA A 306 27.75 9.60 -7.88
C ALA A 306 27.70 10.94 -7.10
N PRO A 307 27.19 12.00 -7.73
CA PRO A 307 27.07 13.31 -7.08
C PRO A 307 26.10 13.22 -5.89
N PRO A 308 26.32 14.02 -4.83
CA PRO A 308 25.50 14.00 -3.62
C PRO A 308 24.07 14.54 -3.82
N GLY A 309 23.81 15.19 -4.96
CA GLY A 309 22.51 15.76 -5.31
C GLY A 309 21.54 14.78 -5.97
N ALA A 310 21.80 13.47 -5.93
CA ALA A 310 20.91 12.48 -6.53
C ALA A 310 19.58 12.39 -5.77
N LEU A 311 18.47 12.39 -6.51
CA LEU A 311 17.11 12.36 -5.97
C LEU A 311 16.34 11.19 -6.56
N LEU A 312 15.60 10.48 -5.72
CA LEU A 312 14.55 9.57 -6.15
C LEU A 312 13.22 10.33 -6.20
N LEU A 313 12.68 10.49 -7.41
CA LEU A 313 11.46 11.25 -7.66
C LEU A 313 10.21 10.39 -7.50
N GLY A 314 10.33 9.09 -7.79
CA GLY A 314 9.20 8.17 -7.67
C GLY A 314 9.51 6.77 -8.17
N LEU A 315 8.53 5.92 -7.90
CA LEU A 315 8.47 4.52 -8.26
C LEU A 315 7.23 4.31 -9.13
N GLU A 316 7.39 3.63 -10.25
CA GLU A 316 6.29 3.06 -11.01
C GLU A 316 6.40 1.55 -11.12
N VAL A 317 5.27 0.86 -10.99
CA VAL A 317 5.16 -0.58 -11.27
C VAL A 317 3.96 -0.81 -12.18
N GLY A 318 4.21 -1.32 -13.37
CA GLY A 318 3.17 -1.60 -14.36
C GLY A 318 3.42 -2.91 -15.10
N PRO A 319 2.47 -3.39 -15.91
CA PRO A 319 2.70 -4.49 -16.83
C PRO A 319 3.81 -4.20 -17.85
#